data_AF-A0A177G871-F1
#
_entry.id   AF-A0A177G871-F1
#
_cell.length_a   1.000
_cell.length_b   1.000
_cell.length_c   1.000
_cell.angle_alpha   90.00
_cell.angle_beta   90.00
_cell.angle_gamma   90.00
#
_symmetry.space_group_name_H-M   'P 1'
#
loop_
_entity.id
_entity.type
_entity.pdbx_description
1 polymer ?
#
loop_
_entity_poly.entity_id
_entity_poly.type
_entity_poly.pdbx_seq_one_letter_code
_entity_poly.pdbx_strand_id
1 'polypeptide(L)'
;MKKSILALAALPLLAACSGNQVTLRKAALDTMSAYHLADTGAQAYLSTGKANDTVKADIKTASDAALAPLTALDTAVSSGDTLTNAEIATAESALASLQSALATGQTGATTTTTTSTGAN
;
A
#
# COMPACT_ATOMS: atom_id res chain seq x y z
N MET A 1 -16.58 -25.01 10.45
CA MET A 1 -17.28 -23.81 10.95
C MET A 1 -16.53 -22.58 10.44
N LYS A 2 -17.25 -21.59 9.93
CA LYS A 2 -16.78 -20.51 9.04
C LYS A 2 -15.84 -19.53 9.75
N LYS A 3 -14.78 -19.13 9.04
CA LYS A 3 -13.68 -18.27 9.47
C LYS A 3 -14.18 -16.88 9.85
N SER A 4 -13.75 -16.40 11.01
CA SER A 4 -14.03 -15.08 11.57
C SER A 4 -13.62 -13.96 10.60
N ILE A 5 -14.61 -13.22 10.11
CA ILE A 5 -14.42 -11.88 9.54
C ILE A 5 -14.29 -10.96 10.75
N LEU A 6 -13.06 -10.79 11.24
CA LEU A 6 -12.77 -9.88 12.33
C LEU A 6 -12.38 -8.51 11.74
N ALA A 7 -13.32 -7.57 11.87
CA ALA A 7 -13.10 -6.14 12.02
C ALA A 7 -12.33 -5.40 10.90
N LEU A 8 -13.06 -4.98 9.84
CA LEU A 8 -12.63 -3.94 8.90
C LEU A 8 -13.52 -2.67 9.00
N ALA A 9 -14.09 -2.36 10.17
CA ALA A 9 -15.13 -1.31 10.25
C ALA A 9 -15.08 -0.44 11.51
N ALA A 10 -13.90 -0.15 12.05
CA ALA A 10 -13.74 0.88 13.06
C ALA A 10 -12.32 1.44 13.03
N LEU A 11 -11.92 2.09 11.94
CA LEU A 11 -10.93 3.16 12.07
C LEU A 11 -11.68 4.29 12.79
N PRO A 12 -11.38 4.55 14.08
CA PRO A 12 -12.09 5.58 14.80
C PRO A 12 -11.83 6.90 14.10
N LEU A 13 -12.91 7.67 13.96
CA LEU A 13 -12.88 9.11 13.74
C LEU A 13 -12.08 9.78 14.88
N LEU A 14 -10.75 9.72 14.84
CA LEU A 14 -9.90 10.68 15.55
C LEU A 14 -9.87 11.97 14.73
N ALA A 15 -11.06 12.59 14.70
CA ALA A 15 -11.22 13.97 14.37
C ALA A 15 -10.27 14.79 15.27
N ALA A 16 -9.41 15.56 14.62
CA ALA A 16 -9.13 16.94 15.00
C ALA A 16 -8.82 17.17 16.48
N CYS A 17 -7.70 16.64 16.96
CA CYS A 17 -6.92 17.30 17.99
C CYS A 17 -5.47 17.17 17.56
N SER A 18 -4.83 18.31 17.28
CA SER A 18 -3.43 18.44 16.82
C SER A 18 -2.55 17.29 17.30
N GLY A 19 -2.30 16.30 16.44
CA GLY A 19 -1.45 15.18 16.80
C GLY A 19 -0.11 15.73 17.25
N ASN A 20 0.36 15.34 18.44
CA ASN A 20 1.70 15.70 18.87
C ASN A 20 2.67 15.38 17.73
N GLN A 21 3.57 16.30 17.37
CA GLN A 21 4.58 16.07 16.33
C GLN A 21 5.36 14.77 16.54
N VAL A 22 5.54 14.31 17.78
CA VAL A 22 6.10 12.98 18.09
C VAL A 22 5.26 11.85 17.50
N THR A 23 3.94 11.92 17.66
CA THR A 23 2.99 10.93 17.11
C THR A 23 2.97 10.99 15.59
N LEU A 24 2.95 12.18 15.00
CA LEU A 24 2.92 12.35 13.55
C LEU A 24 4.22 11.86 12.90
N ARG A 25 5.38 12.15 13.50
CA ARG A 25 6.66 11.61 13.04
C ARG A 25 6.72 10.10 13.18
N LYS A 26 6.18 9.54 14.27
CA LYS A 26 6.08 8.09 14.43
C LYS A 26 5.19 7.47 13.35
N ALA A 27 4.05 8.08 13.04
CA ALA A 27 3.17 7.64 11.96
C ALA A 27 3.89 7.72 10.60
N ALA A 28 4.57 8.83 10.30
CA ALA A 28 5.33 8.99 9.06
C ALA A 28 6.38 7.88 8.87
N LEU A 29 7.15 7.58 9.93
CA LEU A 29 8.15 6.51 9.91
C LEU A 29 7.54 5.12 9.76
N ASP A 30 6.38 4.88 10.38
CA ASP A 30 5.64 3.62 10.23
C ASP A 30 5.12 3.44 8.80
N THR A 31 4.53 4.50 8.21
CA THR A 31 4.07 4.51 6.82
C THR A 31 5.24 4.29 5.84
N MET A 32 6.39 4.95 6.06
CA MET A 32 7.61 4.73 5.27
C MET A 32 8.12 3.29 5.39
N SER A 33 8.15 2.73 6.59
CA SER A 33 8.58 1.34 6.82
C SER A 33 7.63 0.34 6.15
N ALA A 34 6.33 0.57 6.24
CA ALA A 34 5.32 -0.26 5.60
C ALA A 34 5.38 -0.17 4.07
N TYR A 35 5.69 1.00 3.51
CA TYR A 35 5.98 1.14 2.08
C TYR A 35 7.20 0.32 1.66
N HIS A 36 8.32 0.42 2.39
CA HIS A 36 9.51 -0.38 2.08
C HIS A 36 9.21 -1.88 2.08
N LEU A 37 8.38 -2.35 3.02
CA LEU A 37 7.96 -3.75 3.08
C LEU A 37 7.07 -4.12 1.88
N ALA A 38 6.12 -3.26 1.52
CA ALA A 38 5.25 -3.46 0.37
C ALA A 38 6.05 -3.46 -0.95
N ASP A 39 6.99 -2.53 -1.12
CA ASP A 39 7.87 -2.45 -2.29
C ASP A 39 8.78 -3.67 -2.39
N THR A 40 9.35 -4.12 -1.27
CA THR A 40 10.13 -5.37 -1.22
C THR A 40 9.27 -6.56 -1.65
N GLY A 41 8.04 -6.64 -1.15
CA GLY A 41 7.07 -7.67 -1.55
C GLY A 41 6.70 -7.58 -3.04
N ALA A 42 6.56 -6.37 -3.57
CA ALA A 42 6.33 -6.11 -4.99
C ALA A 42 7.48 -6.62 -5.84
N GLN A 43 8.71 -6.24 -5.51
CA GLN A 43 9.90 -6.70 -6.22
C GLN A 43 10.05 -8.23 -6.16
N ALA A 44 9.77 -8.84 -4.99
CA ALA A 44 9.77 -10.29 -4.85
C ALA A 44 8.71 -10.95 -5.75
N TYR A 45 7.48 -10.43 -5.75
CA TYR A 45 6.39 -10.94 -6.59
C TYR A 45 6.70 -10.79 -8.09
N LEU A 46 7.19 -9.62 -8.51
CA LEU A 46 7.62 -9.35 -9.89
C LEU A 46 8.75 -10.29 -10.32
N SER A 47 9.69 -10.58 -9.42
CA SER A 47 10.80 -11.51 -9.66
C SER A 47 10.37 -12.96 -9.85
N THR A 48 9.16 -13.35 -9.40
CA THR A 48 8.62 -14.69 -9.67
C THR A 48 8.30 -14.93 -11.15
N GLY A 49 8.23 -13.87 -11.96
CA GLY A 49 7.82 -13.93 -13.36
C GLY A 49 6.34 -14.29 -13.57
N LYS A 50 5.54 -14.40 -12.50
CA LYS A 50 4.11 -14.75 -12.56
C LYS A 50 3.20 -13.54 -12.82
N ALA A 51 3.70 -12.33 -12.61
CA ALA A 51 2.95 -11.11 -12.87
C ALA A 51 2.76 -10.91 -14.38
N ASN A 52 1.51 -10.73 -14.82
CA ASN A 52 1.24 -10.28 -16.19
C ASN A 52 1.54 -8.77 -16.33
N ASP A 53 1.59 -8.27 -17.57
CA ASP A 53 2.02 -6.89 -17.81
C ASP A 53 1.08 -5.83 -17.23
N THR A 54 -0.23 -6.13 -17.11
CA THR A 54 -1.19 -5.28 -16.40
C THR A 54 -0.85 -5.17 -14.92
N VAL A 55 -0.61 -6.29 -14.24
CA VAL A 55 -0.24 -6.32 -12.82
C VAL A 55 1.09 -5.60 -12.58
N LYS A 56 2.06 -5.75 -13.50
CA LYS A 56 3.32 -4.99 -13.43
C LYS A 56 3.09 -3.48 -13.53
N ALA A 57 2.24 -3.05 -14.46
CA ALA A 57 1.90 -1.64 -14.66
C ALA A 57 1.14 -1.06 -13.47
N ASP A 58 0.20 -1.81 -12.89
CA ASP A 58 -0.58 -1.40 -11.72
C ASP A 58 0.31 -1.24 -10.48
N ILE A 59 1.17 -2.23 -10.21
CA ILE A 59 2.16 -2.16 -9.12
C ILE A 59 3.07 -0.95 -9.31
N LYS A 60 3.61 -0.75 -10.53
CA LYS A 60 4.48 0.40 -10.82
C LYS A 60 3.76 1.73 -10.59
N THR A 61 2.54 1.87 -11.10
CA THR A 61 1.75 3.10 -10.96
C THR A 61 1.44 3.39 -9.49
N ALA A 62 1.10 2.36 -8.71
CA ALA A 62 0.84 2.51 -7.29
C ALA A 62 2.10 2.85 -6.48
N SER A 63 3.25 2.24 -6.82
CA SER A 63 4.55 2.58 -6.22
C SER A 63 4.94 4.03 -6.54
N ASP A 64 4.83 4.45 -7.80
CA ASP A 64 5.12 5.83 -8.22
C ASP A 64 4.20 6.85 -7.52
N ALA A 65 2.91 6.51 -7.33
CA ALA A 65 1.95 7.34 -6.61
C ALA A 65 2.23 7.44 -5.11
N ALA A 66 2.77 6.39 -4.49
CA ALA A 66 3.17 6.38 -3.07
C ALA A 66 4.52 7.09 -2.83
N LEU A 67 5.43 7.07 -3.80
CA LEU A 67 6.73 7.75 -3.71
C LEU A 67 6.62 9.25 -3.47
N ALA A 68 5.68 9.93 -4.13
CA ALA A 68 5.52 11.38 -4.00
C ALA A 68 5.19 11.83 -2.56
N PRO A 69 4.11 11.33 -1.90
CA PRO A 69 3.80 11.69 -0.52
C PRO A 69 4.83 11.17 0.48
N LEU A 70 5.48 10.01 0.23
CA LEU A 70 6.55 9.50 1.11
C LEU A 70 7.80 10.36 1.06
N THR A 71 8.20 10.83 -0.13
CA THR A 71 9.35 11.74 -0.28
C THR A 71 9.08 13.07 0.42
N ALA A 72 7.84 13.57 0.35
CA ALA A 72 7.43 14.77 1.08
C ALA A 72 7.51 14.55 2.61
N LEU A 73 7.02 13.41 3.11
CA LEU A 73 7.11 13.04 4.52
C LEU A 73 8.57 12.91 4.99
N ASP A 74 9.42 12.22 4.24
CA ASP A 74 10.84 12.05 4.57
C ASP A 74 11.59 13.40 4.63
N THR A 75 11.32 14.27 3.64
CA THR A 75 11.87 15.62 3.60
C THR A 75 11.42 16.44 4.81
N ALA A 76 10.13 16.40 5.15
CA ALA A 76 9.57 17.12 6.29
C ALA A 76 10.11 16.58 7.64
N VAL A 77 10.26 15.26 7.77
CA VAL A 77 10.88 14.63 8.95
C VAL A 77 12.34 15.05 9.08
N SER A 78 13.11 15.00 8.00
CA SER A 78 14.55 15.33 7.97
C SER A 78 14.81 16.81 8.20
N SER A 79 13.95 17.69 7.69
CA SER A 79 14.07 19.14 7.84
C SER A 79 13.52 19.64 9.20
N GLY A 80 12.83 18.76 9.96
CA GLY A 80 12.21 19.12 11.22
C GLY A 80 10.90 19.90 11.07
N ASP A 81 10.31 19.89 9.88
CA ASP A 81 9.07 20.58 9.56
C ASP A 81 7.89 20.04 10.35
N THR A 82 6.84 20.87 10.41
CA THR A 82 5.57 20.48 11.02
C THR A 82 4.86 19.53 10.08
N LEU A 83 4.37 18.42 10.62
CA LEU A 83 3.63 17.43 9.84
C LEU A 83 2.15 17.66 10.08
N THR A 84 1.35 17.34 9.09
CA THR A 84 -0.10 17.39 9.20
C THR A 84 -0.69 15.99 9.11
N ASN A 85 -1.84 15.80 9.76
CA ASN A 85 -2.61 14.56 9.60
C ASN A 85 -2.98 14.29 8.13
N ALA A 86 -3.15 15.34 7.32
CA ALA A 86 -3.48 15.22 5.91
C ALA A 86 -2.34 14.60 5.08
N GLU A 87 -1.09 15.00 5.36
CA GLU A 87 0.09 14.42 4.70
C GLU A 87 0.26 12.94 5.04
N ILE A 88 0.09 12.58 6.33
CA ILE A 88 0.11 11.18 6.79
C ILE A 88 -0.99 10.39 6.09
N ALA A 89 -2.24 10.87 6.12
CA ALA A 89 -3.38 10.17 5.53
C ALA A 89 -3.24 10.00 4.00
N THR A 90 -2.61 10.96 3.32
CA THR A 90 -2.32 10.86 1.88
C THR A 90 -1.33 9.73 1.61
N ALA A 91 -0.27 9.63 2.39
CA ALA A 91 0.72 8.55 2.26
C ALA A 91 0.14 7.19 2.63
N GLU A 92 -0.65 7.08 3.69
CA GLU A 92 -1.34 5.85 4.08
C GLU A 92 -2.31 5.38 2.99
N SER A 93 -3.05 6.31 2.37
CA SER A 93 -3.96 5.99 1.27
C SER A 93 -3.22 5.46 0.05
N ALA A 94 -2.10 6.09 -0.32
CA ALA A 94 -1.27 5.62 -1.42
C ALA A 94 -0.65 4.24 -1.14
N LEU A 95 -0.22 4.01 0.11
CA LEU A 95 0.26 2.71 0.57
C LEU A 95 -0.83 1.62 0.49
N ALA A 96 -2.06 1.94 0.89
CA ALA A 96 -3.19 1.03 0.79
C ALA A 96 -3.49 0.66 -0.67
N SER A 97 -3.37 1.61 -1.61
CA SER A 97 -3.49 1.33 -3.05
C SER A 97 -2.41 0.37 -3.55
N LEU A 98 -1.15 0.54 -3.13
CA LEU A 98 -0.05 -0.38 -3.47
C LEU A 98 -0.30 -1.79 -2.92
N GLN A 99 -0.70 -1.89 -1.65
CA GLN A 99 -1.03 -3.19 -1.03
C GLN A 99 -2.21 -3.87 -1.74
N SER A 100 -3.21 -3.10 -2.17
CA SER A 100 -4.35 -3.61 -2.94
C SER A 100 -3.94 -4.11 -4.32
N ALA A 101 -3.07 -3.37 -5.04
CA ALA A 101 -2.52 -3.80 -6.32
C ALA A 101 -1.73 -5.11 -6.18
N LEU A 102 -0.93 -5.24 -5.11
CA LEU A 102 -0.19 -6.47 -4.81
C LEU A 102 -1.09 -7.65 -4.48
N ALA A 103 -2.12 -7.44 -3.65
CA ALA A 103 -3.10 -8.46 -3.31
C ALA A 103 -3.88 -8.91 -4.56
N THR A 104 -4.26 -7.97 -5.42
CA THR A 104 -4.94 -8.24 -6.70
C THR A 104 -4.05 -9.04 -7.65
N GLY A 105 -2.77 -8.69 -7.78
CA GLY A 105 -1.82 -9.47 -8.56
C GLY A 105 -1.64 -10.89 -8.06
N GLN A 106 -1.48 -11.06 -6.74
CA GLN A 106 -1.29 -12.38 -6.12
C GLN A 106 -2.55 -13.26 -6.21
N THR A 107 -3.75 -12.67 -6.13
CA THR A 107 -5.02 -13.40 -6.22
C THR A 107 -5.45 -13.66 -7.66
N GLY A 108 -5.23 -12.71 -8.58
CA GLY A 108 -5.50 -12.84 -10.01
C GLY A 108 -4.68 -13.93 -10.71
N ALA A 109 -3.50 -14.27 -10.16
CA ALA A 109 -2.73 -15.45 -10.58
C ALA A 109 -3.48 -16.80 -10.34
N THR A 110 -4.57 -16.80 -9.58
CA THR A 110 -5.41 -18.00 -9.34
C THR A 110 -6.54 -18.14 -10.38
N THR A 111 -6.86 -17.10 -11.17
CA THR A 111 -8.00 -17.13 -12.11
C THR A 111 -7.61 -17.45 -13.56
N THR A 112 -6.32 -17.68 -13.86
CA THR A 112 -5.85 -18.06 -15.21
C THR A 112 -5.32 -19.49 -15.27
N THR A 113 -6.10 -20.45 -14.75
CA THR A 113 -5.95 -21.87 -15.12
C THR A 113 -7.31 -22.54 -15.19
N THR A 114 -8.11 -22.20 -16.20
CA THR A 114 -9.12 -23.14 -16.71
C THR A 114 -9.30 -22.91 -18.21
N THR A 115 -8.32 -23.36 -18.99
CA THR A 115 -8.54 -23.69 -20.39
C THR A 115 -8.81 -25.20 -20.47
N SER A 116 -10.01 -25.56 -20.92
CA SER A 116 -10.34 -26.85 -21.54
C SER A 116 -11.47 -26.56 -22.52
N THR A 117 -11.15 -26.19 -23.76
CA THR A 117 -11.15 -27.08 -24.94
C THR A 117 -12.50 -27.77 -25.13
N GLY A 118 -13.38 -27.15 -25.91
CA GLY A 118 -14.49 -27.79 -26.61
C GLY A 118 -14.17 -27.82 -28.10
N ALA A 119 -13.80 -28.99 -28.60
CA ALA A 119 -13.60 -29.25 -30.01
C ALA A 119 -14.93 -29.14 -30.77
N ASN A 120 -14.89 -28.57 -31.98
CA ASN A 120 -15.87 -28.83 -33.03
C ASN A 120 -15.60 -30.20 -33.66
#